data_AF-A0A0C2XR28-F1
#
_entry.id   AF-A0A0C2XR28-F1
#
_cell.length_a   1.000
_cell.length_b   1.000
_cell.length_c   1.000
_cell.angle_alpha   90.00
_cell.angle_beta   90.00
_cell.angle_gamma   90.00
#
_symmetry.space_group_name_H-M   'P 1'
#
loop_
_entity.id
_entity.type
_entity.pdbx_description
1 polymer ?
#
loop_
_entity_poly.entity_id
_entity_poly.type
_entity_poly.pdbx_seq_one_letter_code
_entity_poly.pdbx_strand_id
1 'polypeptide(L)'
;MTDDAGHGLALLYEVVDELASSSCFIALIGCSPDVVQGFRQKLVGLYDKVLVRWRNHVVLSSLKCAHSDFNSLPSSLAHSKQTGPSSELVSSVVLLANFGLQLCPSRNLAKRNELLGRTLQLFISEYFEKEAQTSRETKLLDIALLQQLLERYGEDCQDLRKQVTNRLEETKSHSLQKVAEETLLRCQNLIMPLLSYDLPDLPPNDKQGFLLPVGIPPPDTQYQPPLCVAKAGPRLGQLLVEGSFGF
;
A
#
# COMPACT_ATOMS: atom_id res chain seq x y z
N MET A 1 -14.89 -7.02 -10.00
CA MET A 1 -16.15 -6.25 -9.98
C MET A 1 -15.80 -4.81 -9.69
N THR A 2 -16.43 -3.90 -10.42
CA THR A 2 -16.03 -2.51 -10.71
C THR A 2 -15.71 -1.65 -9.48
N ASP A 3 -14.44 -1.27 -9.38
CA ASP A 3 -13.88 -0.26 -8.47
C ASP A 3 -14.28 1.19 -8.87
N ASP A 4 -15.42 1.34 -9.53
CA ASP A 4 -15.88 2.60 -10.13
C ASP A 4 -16.19 3.67 -9.06
N ALA A 5 -16.66 3.22 -7.88
CA ALA A 5 -16.94 4.10 -6.76
C ALA A 5 -15.67 4.73 -6.16
N GLY A 6 -14.57 3.97 -6.06
CA GLY A 6 -13.29 4.48 -5.58
C GLY A 6 -12.72 5.55 -6.52
N HIS A 7 -12.75 5.27 -7.82
CA HIS A 7 -12.30 6.19 -8.87
C HIS A 7 -13.15 7.46 -8.93
N GLY A 8 -14.48 7.35 -8.82
CA GLY A 8 -15.38 8.51 -8.80
C GLY A 8 -15.14 9.43 -7.59
N LEU A 9 -14.87 8.85 -6.41
CA LEU A 9 -14.52 9.63 -5.22
C LEU A 9 -13.15 10.29 -5.33
N ALA A 10 -12.19 9.61 -5.97
CA ALA A 10 -10.86 10.15 -6.23
C ALA A 10 -10.91 11.37 -7.18
N LEU A 11 -11.63 11.25 -8.29
CA LEU A 11 -11.83 12.35 -9.22
C LEU A 11 -12.54 13.53 -8.55
N LEU A 12 -13.59 13.26 -7.76
CA LEU A 12 -14.31 14.30 -7.04
C LEU A 12 -13.42 15.02 -6.03
N TYR A 13 -12.54 14.29 -5.35
CA TYR A 13 -11.54 14.86 -4.44
C TYR A 13 -10.63 15.85 -5.17
N GLU A 14 -10.06 15.46 -6.32
CA GLU A 14 -9.17 16.31 -7.10
C GLU A 14 -9.87 17.58 -7.62
N VAL A 15 -11.09 17.41 -8.17
CA VAL A 15 -11.88 18.54 -8.67
C VAL A 15 -12.19 19.53 -7.55
N VAL A 16 -12.54 19.04 -6.35
CA VAL A 16 -12.85 19.92 -5.23
C VAL A 16 -11.59 20.62 -4.69
N ASP A 17 -10.44 19.93 -4.61
CA ASP A 17 -9.17 20.56 -4.19
C ASP A 17 -8.71 21.64 -5.18
N GLU A 18 -8.76 21.36 -6.48
CA GLU A 18 -8.39 22.30 -7.53
C GLU A 18 -9.33 23.52 -7.53
N LEU A 19 -10.64 23.29 -7.40
CA LEU A 19 -11.62 24.38 -7.28
C LEU A 19 -11.40 25.22 -6.02
N ALA A 20 -11.06 24.59 -4.90
CA ALA A 20 -10.88 25.28 -3.63
C ALA A 20 -9.56 26.07 -3.54
N SER A 21 -8.49 25.57 -4.14
CA SER A 21 -7.13 26.06 -3.91
C SER A 21 -6.57 26.94 -5.04
N SER A 22 -6.69 26.52 -6.30
CA SER A 22 -5.96 27.09 -7.44
C SER A 22 -6.86 27.67 -8.52
N SER A 23 -8.15 27.32 -8.54
CA SER A 23 -9.05 27.73 -9.62
C SER A 23 -9.31 29.23 -9.65
N CYS A 24 -9.01 29.84 -10.79
CA CYS A 24 -9.38 31.22 -11.10
C CYS A 24 -10.88 31.37 -11.41
N PHE A 25 -11.60 30.27 -11.64
CA PHE A 25 -13.03 30.27 -11.94
C PHE A 25 -13.82 31.08 -10.92
N ILE A 26 -13.57 30.85 -9.63
CA ILE A 26 -14.28 31.53 -8.54
C ILE A 26 -14.04 33.06 -8.58
N ALA A 27 -12.85 33.50 -9.00
CA ALA A 27 -12.53 34.92 -9.11
C ALA A 27 -13.16 35.56 -10.37
N LEU A 28 -13.39 34.78 -11.43
CA LEU A 28 -13.86 35.27 -12.73
C LEU A 28 -15.38 35.39 -12.86
N ILE A 29 -16.16 34.73 -11.99
CA ILE A 29 -17.64 34.77 -12.06
C ILE A 29 -18.21 36.13 -11.62
N GLY A 30 -17.38 37.03 -11.05
CA GLY A 30 -17.82 38.36 -10.63
C GLY A 30 -18.75 38.37 -9.42
N CYS A 31 -18.75 37.30 -8.62
CA CYS A 31 -19.50 37.23 -7.36
C CYS A 31 -18.95 38.19 -6.31
N SER A 32 -19.80 38.59 -5.35
CA SER A 32 -19.33 39.35 -4.18
C SER A 32 -18.35 38.51 -3.34
N PRO A 33 -17.41 39.15 -2.61
CA PRO A 33 -16.44 38.46 -1.77
C PRO A 33 -17.05 37.48 -0.77
N ASP A 34 -18.19 37.84 -0.16
CA ASP A 34 -18.89 37.00 0.82
C ASP A 34 -19.40 35.69 0.20
N VAL A 35 -19.92 35.75 -1.03
CA VAL A 35 -20.40 34.57 -1.76
C VAL A 35 -19.23 33.67 -2.12
N VAL A 36 -18.11 34.25 -2.56
CA VAL A 36 -16.87 33.53 -2.85
C VAL A 36 -16.35 32.81 -1.61
N GLN A 37 -16.29 33.49 -0.46
CA GLN A 37 -15.83 32.89 0.79
C GLN A 37 -16.76 31.76 1.24
N GLY A 38 -18.08 31.98 1.21
CA GLY A 38 -19.07 30.95 1.57
C GLY A 38 -19.00 29.72 0.65
N PHE A 39 -18.72 29.93 -0.65
CA PHE A 39 -18.50 28.83 -1.59
C PHE A 39 -17.22 28.04 -1.26
N ARG A 40 -16.09 28.73 -1.01
CA ARG A 40 -14.84 28.06 -0.61
C ARG A 40 -14.99 27.25 0.67
N GLN A 41 -15.67 27.79 1.68
CA GLN A 41 -15.96 27.05 2.92
C GLN A 41 -16.79 25.79 2.66
N LYS A 42 -17.81 25.87 1.79
CA LYS A 42 -18.61 24.70 1.39
C LYS A 42 -17.77 23.68 0.62
N LEU A 43 -16.86 24.11 -0.25
CA LEU A 43 -15.94 23.22 -0.96
C LEU A 43 -14.98 22.52 -0.01
N VAL A 44 -14.38 23.22 0.97
CA VAL A 44 -13.53 22.60 2.00
C VAL A 44 -14.33 21.56 2.80
N GLY A 45 -15.54 21.90 3.22
CA GLY A 45 -16.41 20.95 3.91
C GLY A 45 -16.84 19.74 3.05
N LEU A 46 -16.96 19.92 1.73
CA LEU A 46 -17.23 18.83 0.80
C LEU A 46 -15.97 17.96 0.61
N TYR A 47 -14.81 18.58 0.44
CA TYR A 47 -13.50 17.94 0.33
C TYR A 47 -13.27 16.99 1.51
N ASP A 48 -13.45 17.47 2.74
CA ASP A 48 -13.25 16.66 3.94
C ASP A 48 -14.17 15.43 3.97
N LYS A 49 -15.45 15.61 3.57
CA LYS A 49 -16.43 14.52 3.52
C LYS A 49 -16.10 13.49 2.46
N VAL A 50 -15.70 13.93 1.26
CA VAL A 50 -15.29 13.03 0.17
C VAL A 50 -14.04 12.27 0.58
N LEU A 51 -13.06 12.95 1.19
CA LEU A 51 -11.82 12.35 1.65
C LEU A 51 -12.03 11.29 2.73
N VAL A 52 -12.88 11.57 3.73
CA VAL A 52 -13.25 10.57 4.75
C VAL A 52 -13.93 9.35 4.11
N ARG A 53 -14.90 9.57 3.21
CA ARG A 53 -15.60 8.47 2.53
C ARG A 53 -14.67 7.63 1.67
N TRP A 54 -13.80 8.27 0.90
CA TRP A 54 -12.80 7.60 0.08
C TRP A 54 -11.88 6.75 0.95
N ARG A 55 -11.33 7.30 2.04
CA ARG A 55 -10.44 6.56 2.95
C ARG A 55 -11.12 5.31 3.52
N ASN A 56 -12.33 5.48 4.04
CA ASN A 56 -13.10 4.36 4.59
C ASN A 56 -13.37 3.30 3.52
N HIS A 57 -13.76 3.73 2.30
CA HIS A 57 -14.00 2.81 1.20
C HIS A 57 -12.74 2.02 0.85
N VAL A 58 -11.60 2.70 0.66
CA VAL A 58 -10.33 2.07 0.31
C VAL A 58 -9.87 1.09 1.39
N VAL A 59 -9.90 1.48 2.66
CA VAL A 59 -9.51 0.61 3.77
C VAL A 59 -10.37 -0.66 3.81
N LEU A 60 -11.69 -0.50 3.77
CA LEU A 60 -12.62 -1.63 3.82
C LEU A 60 -12.51 -2.52 2.58
N SER A 61 -12.33 -1.94 1.40
CA SER A 61 -12.14 -2.67 0.15
C SER A 61 -10.82 -3.46 0.17
N SER A 62 -9.71 -2.86 0.60
CA SER A 62 -8.42 -3.56 0.71
C SER A 62 -8.50 -4.75 1.65
N LEU A 63 -9.10 -4.59 2.82
CA LEU A 63 -9.29 -5.66 3.80
C LEU A 63 -10.28 -6.75 3.35
N LYS A 64 -11.20 -6.43 2.43
CA LYS A 64 -12.19 -7.37 1.91
C LYS A 64 -11.67 -8.17 0.71
N CYS A 65 -10.99 -7.51 -0.24
CA CYS A 65 -10.50 -8.14 -1.46
C CYS A 65 -9.41 -9.18 -1.15
N ALA A 66 -8.54 -8.89 -0.18
CA ALA A 66 -7.52 -9.86 0.21
C ALA A 66 -8.10 -11.15 0.79
N HIS A 67 -9.27 -11.09 1.45
CA HIS A 67 -10.00 -12.29 1.89
C HIS A 67 -10.59 -13.09 0.72
N SER A 68 -11.12 -12.44 -0.33
CA SER A 68 -11.85 -13.15 -1.40
C SER A 68 -10.94 -13.93 -2.34
N ASP A 69 -9.76 -13.39 -2.66
CA ASP A 69 -8.91 -13.95 -3.71
C ASP A 69 -8.19 -15.22 -3.22
N PHE A 70 -7.83 -15.27 -1.93
CA PHE A 70 -7.08 -16.38 -1.34
C PHE A 70 -7.95 -17.57 -0.88
N ASN A 71 -9.24 -17.36 -0.62
CA ASN A 71 -10.16 -18.45 -0.24
C ASN A 71 -10.46 -19.43 -1.39
N SER A 72 -9.97 -19.16 -2.60
CA SER A 72 -10.13 -20.02 -3.77
C SER A 72 -9.03 -21.09 -3.92
N LEU A 73 -7.94 -21.01 -3.13
CA LEU A 73 -6.83 -21.96 -3.23
C LEU A 73 -7.11 -23.25 -2.42
N PRO A 74 -6.73 -24.43 -2.95
CA PRO A 74 -6.95 -25.70 -2.26
C PRO A 74 -6.25 -25.74 -0.91
N SER A 75 -6.98 -26.10 0.15
CA SER A 75 -6.46 -26.21 1.53
C SER A 75 -5.27 -27.18 1.68
N SER A 76 -5.04 -28.06 0.69
CA SER A 76 -3.92 -28.99 0.65
C SER A 76 -2.55 -28.33 0.48
N LEU A 77 -2.48 -27.07 0.03
CA LEU A 77 -1.23 -26.28 -0.03
C LEU A 77 -0.99 -25.44 1.24
N ALA A 78 -1.98 -25.33 2.14
CA ALA A 78 -1.94 -24.44 3.30
C ALA A 78 -1.08 -24.96 4.47
N HIS A 79 -0.48 -26.14 4.37
CA HIS A 79 0.25 -26.79 5.47
C HIS A 79 1.76 -26.50 5.47
N SER A 80 2.26 -25.68 4.55
CA SER A 80 3.64 -25.19 4.65
C SER A 80 3.76 -24.25 5.83
N LYS A 81 4.73 -24.51 6.72
CA LYS A 81 5.08 -23.64 7.85
C LYS A 81 5.22 -22.20 7.35
N GLN A 82 4.34 -21.31 7.79
CA GLN A 82 4.34 -19.93 7.35
C GLN A 82 5.61 -19.24 7.85
N THR A 83 6.43 -18.74 6.93
CA THR A 83 7.74 -18.12 7.24
C THR A 83 7.69 -16.59 7.26
N GLY A 84 6.52 -15.98 7.09
CA GLY A 84 6.37 -14.54 6.99
C GLY A 84 4.95 -14.06 7.29
N PRO A 85 4.68 -12.77 7.13
CA PRO A 85 3.34 -12.19 7.25
C PRO A 85 2.31 -12.92 6.38
N SER A 86 1.04 -12.81 6.73
CA SER A 86 -0.06 -13.34 5.93
C SER A 86 -0.05 -12.70 4.54
N SER A 87 -0.22 -13.54 3.52
CA SER A 87 -0.37 -13.08 2.13
C SER A 87 -1.56 -12.13 2.00
N GLU A 88 -2.56 -12.30 2.87
CA GLU A 88 -3.73 -11.46 2.98
C GLU A 88 -3.37 -10.03 3.43
N LEU A 89 -2.60 -9.88 4.52
CA LEU A 89 -2.13 -8.58 4.96
C LEU A 89 -1.27 -7.93 3.87
N VAL A 90 -0.29 -8.65 3.34
CA VAL A 90 0.62 -8.12 2.31
C VAL A 90 -0.17 -7.64 1.10
N SER A 91 -1.14 -8.43 0.62
CA SER A 91 -2.00 -8.06 -0.51
C SER A 91 -2.86 -6.85 -0.18
N SER A 92 -3.43 -6.77 1.03
CA SER A 92 -4.20 -5.62 1.49
C SER A 92 -3.36 -4.34 1.51
N VAL A 93 -2.12 -4.41 1.99
CA VAL A 93 -1.19 -3.27 2.03
C VAL A 93 -0.78 -2.85 0.61
N VAL A 94 -0.52 -3.80 -0.29
CA VAL A 94 -0.22 -3.50 -1.70
C VAL A 94 -1.42 -2.84 -2.39
N LEU A 95 -2.64 -3.33 -2.15
CA LEU A 95 -3.86 -2.70 -2.65
C LEU A 95 -4.01 -1.27 -2.12
N LEU A 96 -3.81 -1.07 -0.81
CA LEU A 96 -3.83 0.25 -0.19
C LEU A 96 -2.81 1.20 -0.84
N ALA A 97 -1.60 0.72 -1.11
CA ALA A 97 -0.57 1.49 -1.78
C ALA A 97 -0.98 1.89 -3.21
N ASN A 98 -1.59 0.97 -3.96
CA ASN A 98 -2.11 1.23 -5.31
C ASN A 98 -3.23 2.27 -5.30
N PHE A 99 -4.15 2.22 -4.34
CA PHE A 99 -5.15 3.27 -4.16
C PHE A 99 -4.51 4.63 -3.85
N GLY A 100 -3.43 4.63 -3.07
CA GLY A 100 -2.63 5.82 -2.81
C GLY A 100 -2.05 6.46 -4.07
N LEU A 101 -1.66 5.66 -5.06
CA LEU A 101 -1.19 6.16 -6.36
C LEU A 101 -2.30 6.84 -7.16
N GLN A 102 -3.52 6.31 -7.12
CA GLN A 102 -4.64 6.83 -7.89
C GLN A 102 -5.08 8.23 -7.43
N LEU A 103 -4.97 8.52 -6.14
CA LEU A 103 -5.37 9.81 -5.57
C LEU A 103 -4.35 10.93 -5.71
N CYS A 104 -3.11 10.60 -6.03
CA CYS A 104 -2.00 11.50 -5.78
C CYS A 104 -1.08 11.75 -6.98
N PRO A 105 -1.61 12.28 -8.10
CA PRO A 105 -0.81 13.12 -8.98
C PRO A 105 -0.50 14.50 -8.34
N SER A 106 -0.99 14.77 -7.13
CA SER A 106 -0.68 15.95 -6.32
C SER A 106 0.82 16.30 -6.36
N ARG A 107 1.10 17.55 -6.76
CA ARG A 107 2.46 18.11 -6.72
C ARG A 107 2.97 18.32 -5.29
N ASN A 108 2.08 18.30 -4.29
CA ASN A 108 2.43 18.52 -2.89
C ASN A 108 2.64 17.17 -2.18
N LEU A 109 3.90 16.77 -2.08
CA LEU A 109 4.32 15.53 -1.43
C LEU A 109 3.93 15.49 0.07
N ALA A 110 4.00 16.63 0.78
CA ALA A 110 3.66 16.68 2.20
C ALA A 110 2.17 16.36 2.44
N LYS A 111 1.27 16.97 1.66
CA LYS A 111 -0.17 16.66 1.71
C LYS A 111 -0.46 15.19 1.37
N ARG A 112 0.24 14.65 0.37
CA ARG A 112 0.12 13.23 0.02
C ARG A 112 0.55 12.33 1.17
N ASN A 113 1.69 12.60 1.78
CA ASN A 113 2.23 11.79 2.88
C ASN A 113 1.31 11.87 4.11
N GLU A 114 0.77 13.05 4.43
CA GLU A 114 -0.24 13.23 5.48
C GLU A 114 -1.49 12.37 5.20
N LEU A 115 -2.00 12.40 3.96
CA LEU A 115 -3.17 11.61 3.57
C LEU A 115 -2.91 10.11 3.67
N LEU A 116 -1.80 9.62 3.11
CA LEU A 116 -1.45 8.20 3.13
C LEU A 116 -1.18 7.74 4.57
N GLY A 117 -0.53 8.55 5.39
CA GLY A 117 -0.32 8.26 6.81
C GLY A 117 -1.64 8.11 7.57
N ARG A 118 -2.58 9.05 7.44
CA ARG A 118 -3.90 8.93 8.05
C ARG A 118 -4.70 7.74 7.51
N THR A 119 -4.52 7.39 6.24
CA THR A 119 -5.19 6.23 5.63
C THR A 119 -4.61 4.92 6.15
N LEU A 120 -3.29 4.83 6.31
CA LEU A 120 -2.62 3.68 6.91
C LEU A 120 -3.00 3.52 8.40
N GLN A 121 -3.06 4.62 9.16
CA GLN A 121 -3.52 4.58 10.54
C GLN A 121 -4.93 3.98 10.64
N LEU A 122 -5.86 4.45 9.80
CA LEU A 122 -7.21 3.90 9.74
C LEU A 122 -7.19 2.42 9.34
N PHE A 123 -6.39 2.05 8.34
CA PHE A 123 -6.22 0.66 7.92
C PHE A 123 -5.80 -0.26 9.06
N ILE A 124 -4.79 0.15 9.84
CA ILE A 124 -4.26 -0.66 10.93
C ILE A 124 -5.26 -0.77 12.08
N SER A 125 -5.96 0.32 12.42
CA SER A 125 -7.04 0.29 13.42
C SER A 125 -8.15 -0.68 13.01
N GLU A 126 -8.65 -0.59 11.78
CA GLU A 126 -9.69 -1.50 11.25
C GLU A 126 -9.19 -2.95 11.16
N TYR A 127 -7.92 -3.14 10.80
CA TYR A 127 -7.29 -4.46 10.82
C TYR A 127 -7.37 -5.07 12.21
N PHE A 128 -6.97 -4.34 13.27
CA PHE A 128 -7.01 -4.85 14.64
C PHE A 128 -8.41 -5.13 15.17
N GLU A 129 -9.40 -4.30 14.83
CA GLU A 129 -10.79 -4.52 15.20
C GLU A 129 -11.35 -5.80 14.57
N LYS A 130 -11.04 -6.05 13.30
CA LYS A 130 -11.42 -7.28 12.59
C LYS A 130 -10.65 -8.51 13.10
N GLU A 131 -9.38 -8.32 13.44
CA GLU A 131 -8.45 -9.37 13.83
C GLU A 131 -8.74 -9.92 15.24
N ALA A 132 -9.47 -9.20 16.11
CA ALA A 132 -9.94 -9.71 17.41
C ALA A 132 -10.70 -11.06 17.33
N GLN A 133 -11.05 -11.51 16.11
CA GLN A 133 -11.90 -12.68 15.84
C GLN A 133 -11.14 -13.93 15.31
N THR A 134 -9.81 -13.90 15.09
CA THR A 134 -9.04 -15.00 14.42
C THR A 134 -7.83 -15.58 15.21
N SER A 135 -7.13 -16.61 14.71
CA SER A 135 -6.09 -17.43 15.40
C SER A 135 -4.71 -16.77 15.62
N ARG A 136 -4.05 -17.02 16.77
CA ARG A 136 -2.98 -16.23 17.43
C ARG A 136 -1.59 -16.11 16.77
N GLU A 137 -1.06 -17.12 16.06
CA GLU A 137 0.38 -17.17 15.72
C GLU A 137 0.78 -16.38 14.45
N THR A 138 0.09 -16.59 13.32
CA THR A 138 0.33 -15.84 12.06
C THR A 138 0.25 -14.32 12.25
N LYS A 139 -0.53 -13.90 13.24
CA LYS A 139 -0.78 -12.49 13.57
C LYS A 139 0.43 -11.76 14.08
N LEU A 140 1.35 -12.42 14.75
CA LEU A 140 2.50 -11.73 15.34
C LEU A 140 3.45 -11.19 14.25
N LEU A 141 3.59 -11.91 13.14
CA LEU A 141 4.35 -11.45 11.97
C LEU A 141 3.63 -10.31 11.24
N ASP A 142 2.30 -10.37 11.18
CA ASP A 142 1.46 -9.29 10.64
C ASP A 142 1.60 -8.01 11.46
N ILE A 143 1.51 -8.11 12.78
CA ILE A 143 1.69 -7.01 13.73
C ILE A 143 3.11 -6.43 13.61
N ALA A 144 4.14 -7.28 13.49
CA ALA A 144 5.51 -6.83 13.29
C ALA A 144 5.67 -6.05 11.97
N LEU A 145 5.04 -6.50 10.88
CA LEU A 145 5.05 -5.77 9.60
C LEU A 145 4.34 -4.41 9.72
N LEU A 146 3.18 -4.37 10.37
CA LEU A 146 2.44 -3.13 10.61
C LEU A 146 3.21 -2.15 11.51
N GLN A 147 3.94 -2.67 12.51
CA GLN A 147 4.85 -1.87 13.33
C GLN A 147 5.93 -1.23 12.47
N GLN A 148 6.59 -2.01 11.63
CA GLN A 148 7.63 -1.53 10.72
C GLN A 148 7.11 -0.44 9.78
N LEU A 149 5.88 -0.56 9.29
CA LEU A 149 5.23 0.49 8.51
C LEU A 149 4.96 1.74 9.35
N LEU A 150 4.45 1.61 10.57
CA LEU A 150 4.13 2.75 11.46
C LEU A 150 5.36 3.48 12.00
N GLU A 151 6.47 2.79 12.18
CA GLU A 151 7.76 3.40 12.50
C GLU A 151 8.17 4.42 11.44
N ARG A 152 7.65 4.26 10.22
CA ARG A 152 7.94 5.16 9.11
C ARG A 152 7.13 6.46 9.09
N TYR A 153 6.15 6.59 9.97
CA TYR A 153 5.32 7.80 10.06
C TYR A 153 5.62 8.59 11.33
N GLY A 154 5.34 9.90 11.29
CA GLY A 154 5.64 10.85 12.35
C GLY A 154 4.88 10.63 13.66
N GLU A 155 5.01 11.59 14.58
CA GLU A 155 4.49 11.50 15.95
C GLU A 155 2.96 11.35 16.04
N ASP A 156 2.23 11.73 15.00
CA ASP A 156 0.77 11.57 14.91
C ASP A 156 0.31 10.10 15.07
N CYS A 157 1.21 9.13 14.92
CA CYS A 157 0.94 7.70 15.10
C CYS A 157 1.26 7.17 16.50
N GLN A 158 1.65 7.99 17.47
CA GLN A 158 2.14 7.55 18.79
C GLN A 158 1.20 6.57 19.50
N ASP A 159 -0.10 6.86 19.55
CA ASP A 159 -1.08 6.03 20.27
C ASP A 159 -1.27 4.67 19.59
N LEU A 160 -1.35 4.67 18.26
CA LEU A 160 -1.45 3.43 17.49
C LEU A 160 -0.16 2.61 17.57
N ARG A 161 1.00 3.26 17.54
CA ARG A 161 2.31 2.63 17.75
C ARG A 161 2.38 1.96 19.12
N LYS A 162 1.91 2.63 20.18
CA LYS A 162 1.82 2.02 21.53
C LYS A 162 0.91 0.79 21.53
N GLN A 163 -0.25 0.84 20.88
CA GLN A 163 -1.15 -0.30 20.78
C GLN A 163 -0.48 -1.50 20.07
N VAL A 164 0.21 -1.26 18.96
CA VAL A 164 0.95 -2.28 18.20
C VAL A 164 2.09 -2.86 19.03
N THR A 165 2.92 -2.01 19.64
CA THR A 165 4.04 -2.42 20.49
C THR A 165 3.56 -3.24 21.68
N ASN A 166 2.48 -2.83 22.35
CA ASN A 166 1.92 -3.57 23.50
C ASN A 166 1.54 -5.01 23.12
N ARG A 167 0.97 -5.21 21.91
CA ARG A 167 0.64 -6.56 21.42
C ARG A 167 1.89 -7.38 21.06
N LEU A 168 2.98 -6.73 20.66
CA LEU A 168 4.24 -7.40 20.32
C LEU A 168 5.08 -7.78 21.55
N GLU A 169 5.08 -6.94 22.59
CA GLU A 169 5.80 -7.14 23.86
C GLU A 169 5.34 -8.39 24.62
N GLU A 170 4.15 -8.90 24.34
CA GLU A 170 3.71 -10.21 24.86
C GLU A 170 4.59 -11.37 24.37
N THR A 171 5.35 -11.19 23.28
CA THR A 171 6.08 -12.28 22.60
C THR A 171 7.60 -12.07 22.51
N LYS A 172 8.13 -10.85 22.79
CA LYS A 172 9.57 -10.48 22.86
C LYS A 172 10.50 -11.24 21.89
N SER A 173 10.15 -11.31 20.61
CA SER A 173 10.91 -12.10 19.65
C SER A 173 11.56 -11.21 18.60
N HIS A 174 12.87 -10.94 18.75
CA HIS A 174 13.69 -10.22 17.77
C HIS A 174 13.67 -10.88 16.38
N SER A 175 13.37 -12.18 16.30
CA SER A 175 13.26 -12.86 15.00
C SER A 175 12.05 -12.38 14.19
N LEU A 176 10.96 -11.95 14.84
CA LEU A 176 9.76 -11.46 14.15
C LEU A 176 10.04 -10.13 13.44
N GLN A 177 10.71 -9.21 14.13
CA GLN A 177 11.08 -7.90 13.57
C GLN A 177 11.98 -8.07 12.34
N LYS A 178 12.97 -8.96 12.42
CA LYS A 178 13.85 -9.27 11.29
C LYS A 178 13.08 -9.80 10.08
N VAL A 179 12.15 -10.73 10.29
CA VAL A 179 11.32 -11.27 9.20
C VAL A 179 10.40 -10.20 8.60
N ALA A 180 9.83 -9.33 9.43
CA ALA A 180 9.01 -8.22 8.97
C ALA A 180 9.81 -7.20 8.15
N GLU A 181 11.02 -6.86 8.58
CA GLU A 181 11.94 -5.97 7.87
C GLU A 181 12.37 -6.56 6.52
N GLU A 182 12.74 -7.85 6.49
CA GLU A 182 13.05 -8.56 5.24
C GLU A 182 11.87 -8.59 4.27
N THR A 183 10.65 -8.78 4.80
CA THR A 183 9.43 -8.73 3.99
C THR A 183 9.19 -7.34 3.43
N LEU A 184 9.39 -6.29 4.25
CA LEU A 184 9.27 -4.90 3.84
C LEU A 184 10.26 -4.57 2.71
N LEU A 185 11.53 -4.98 2.85
CA LEU A 185 12.57 -4.81 1.83
C LEU A 185 12.18 -5.45 0.49
N ARG A 186 11.59 -6.65 0.53
CA ARG A 186 11.14 -7.36 -0.68
C ARG A 186 9.93 -6.68 -1.32
N CYS A 187 9.02 -6.15 -0.52
CA CYS A 187 7.79 -5.53 -1.01
C CYS A 187 7.95 -4.04 -1.35
N GLN A 188 9.06 -3.39 -1.01
CA GLN A 188 9.20 -1.92 -1.02
C GLN A 188 8.78 -1.25 -2.33
N ASN A 189 9.03 -1.88 -3.49
CA ASN A 189 8.62 -1.33 -4.78
C ASN A 189 7.10 -1.33 -4.99
N LEU A 190 6.41 -2.33 -4.43
CA LEU A 190 4.95 -2.46 -4.52
C LEU A 190 4.23 -1.53 -3.55
N ILE A 191 4.85 -1.25 -2.41
CA ILE A 191 4.30 -0.40 -1.34
C ILE A 191 4.95 0.97 -1.26
N MET A 192 5.78 1.32 -2.25
CA MET A 192 6.49 2.60 -2.37
C MET A 192 5.63 3.83 -2.06
N PRO A 193 4.35 3.91 -2.51
CA PRO A 193 3.48 5.03 -2.17
C PRO A 193 3.34 5.24 -0.66
N LEU A 194 3.19 4.16 0.10
CA LEU A 194 3.08 4.19 1.57
C LEU A 194 4.43 4.43 2.24
N LEU A 195 5.53 4.05 1.61
CA LEU A 195 6.88 4.28 2.13
C LEU A 195 7.36 5.73 1.93
N SER A 196 6.52 6.64 1.43
CA SER A 196 6.93 7.98 1.05
C SER A 196 7.39 8.80 2.25
N TYR A 197 8.71 8.96 2.31
CA TYR A 197 9.48 9.81 3.21
C TYR A 197 9.87 11.13 2.56
N ASP A 198 10.12 12.13 3.42
CA ASP A 198 11.16 13.12 3.16
C ASP A 198 12.48 12.36 3.07
N LEU A 199 12.89 11.98 1.86
CA LEU A 199 14.20 11.37 1.64
C LEU A 199 15.23 12.32 2.30
N PRO A 200 16.01 11.86 3.29
CA PRO A 200 17.15 12.66 3.75
C PRO A 200 18.00 13.00 2.53
N ASP A 201 18.58 14.21 2.49
CA ASP A 201 19.48 14.66 1.42
C ASP A 201 20.57 13.61 1.20
N LEU A 202 20.31 12.65 0.31
CA LEU A 202 21.21 11.56 0.02
C LEU A 202 22.40 12.17 -0.73
N PRO A 203 23.63 11.75 -0.39
CA PRO A 203 24.80 12.23 -1.10
C PRO A 203 24.62 11.97 -2.60
N PRO A 204 24.95 12.93 -3.47
CA PRO A 204 24.57 12.94 -4.89
C PRO A 204 25.11 11.77 -5.74
N ASN A 205 25.91 10.88 -5.14
CA ASN A 205 26.57 9.79 -5.84
C ASN A 205 25.87 8.43 -5.72
N ASP A 206 24.83 8.32 -4.88
CA ASP A 206 24.20 7.02 -4.59
C ASP A 206 22.90 6.81 -5.39
N LYS A 207 23.06 6.58 -6.71
CA LYS A 207 21.93 6.42 -7.66
C LYS A 207 21.01 5.24 -7.33
N GLN A 208 21.52 4.23 -6.60
CA GLN A 208 20.74 3.04 -6.24
C GLN A 208 19.87 3.27 -5.01
N GLY A 209 20.32 4.11 -4.05
CA GLY A 209 19.57 4.42 -2.83
C GLY A 209 18.23 5.13 -3.11
N PHE A 210 18.12 5.84 -4.24
CA PHE A 210 16.87 6.50 -4.64
C PHE A 210 15.76 5.52 -5.03
N LEU A 211 16.11 4.35 -5.58
CA LEU A 211 15.13 3.35 -6.02
C LEU A 211 14.70 2.40 -4.90
N LEU A 212 15.51 2.29 -3.84
CA LEU A 212 15.32 1.33 -2.74
C LEU A 212 15.45 2.06 -1.39
N PRO A 213 14.43 2.83 -0.98
CA PRO A 213 14.50 3.69 0.21
C PRO A 213 14.58 2.90 1.52
N VAL A 214 14.21 1.61 1.50
CA VAL A 214 14.30 0.75 2.68
C VAL A 214 15.67 0.06 2.74
N GLY A 215 16.32 -0.15 1.59
CA GLY A 215 17.60 -0.85 1.47
C GLY A 215 17.56 -1.94 0.41
N ILE A 216 18.68 -2.61 0.20
CA ILE A 216 18.78 -3.70 -0.77
C ILE A 216 18.20 -4.97 -0.13
N PRO A 217 17.20 -5.62 -0.75
CA PRO A 217 16.69 -6.88 -0.22
C PRO A 217 17.83 -7.91 -0.16
N PRO A 218 17.88 -8.76 0.88
CA PRO A 218 18.91 -9.79 0.97
C PRO A 218 18.85 -10.67 -0.29
N PRO A 219 20.00 -11.08 -0.84
CA PRO A 219 20.01 -11.95 -2.01
C PRO A 219 19.23 -13.21 -1.66
N ASP A 220 18.17 -13.49 -2.42
CA ASP A 220 17.40 -14.71 -2.22
C ASP A 220 18.36 -15.88 -2.34
N THR A 221 18.51 -16.63 -1.25
CA THR A 221 19.23 -17.89 -1.24
C THR A 221 18.52 -18.82 -2.20
N GLN A 222 19.01 -18.85 -3.45
CA GLN A 222 18.49 -19.61 -4.59
C GLN A 222 17.13 -19.13 -5.12
N TYR A 223 17.06 -17.93 -5.71
CA TYR A 223 16.11 -17.75 -6.82
C TYR A 223 16.53 -18.71 -7.94
N GLN A 224 15.90 -19.88 -8.02
CA GLN A 224 15.97 -20.71 -9.22
C GLN A 224 15.02 -20.07 -10.23
N PRO A 225 15.52 -19.50 -11.34
CA PRO A 225 14.64 -19.00 -12.38
C PRO A 225 13.65 -20.09 -12.76
N PRO A 226 12.38 -19.78 -13.05
CA PRO A 226 11.42 -20.78 -13.55
C PRO A 226 11.96 -21.55 -14.76
N LEU A 227 12.85 -20.93 -15.55
CA LEU A 227 13.60 -21.55 -16.64
C LEU A 227 14.55 -22.68 -16.20
N CYS A 228 15.05 -22.69 -14.96
CA CYS A 228 15.88 -23.77 -14.42
C CYS A 228 15.06 -24.90 -13.80
N VAL A 229 13.78 -24.67 -13.48
CA VAL A 229 12.84 -25.72 -13.01
C VAL A 229 12.22 -26.46 -14.19
N ALA A 230 12.04 -25.77 -15.32
CA ALA A 230 11.86 -26.43 -16.61
C ALA A 230 13.20 -26.97 -17.09
N LYS A 231 13.64 -28.13 -16.56
CA LYS A 231 14.48 -29.02 -17.39
C LYS A 231 13.74 -29.13 -18.70
N ALA A 232 14.26 -28.53 -19.77
CA ALA A 232 13.73 -28.67 -21.10
C ALA A 232 13.65 -30.17 -21.37
N GLY A 233 12.46 -30.74 -21.19
CA GLY A 233 12.23 -32.12 -21.55
C GLY A 233 12.58 -32.24 -23.03
N PRO A 234 13.17 -33.35 -23.48
CA PRO A 234 13.67 -33.52 -24.85
C PRO A 234 12.59 -33.36 -25.95
N ARG A 235 11.34 -33.05 -25.58
CA ARG A 235 10.20 -32.84 -26.47
C ARG A 235 10.01 -31.39 -26.93
N LEU A 236 10.68 -30.40 -26.34
CA LEU A 236 10.62 -29.00 -26.82
C LEU A 236 11.45 -28.76 -28.09
N GLY A 237 12.33 -29.70 -28.47
CA GLY A 237 13.14 -29.63 -29.69
C GLY A 237 12.38 -30.00 -30.99
N GLN A 238 11.10 -30.37 -30.93
CA GLN A 238 10.34 -30.80 -32.12
C GLN A 238 9.37 -29.74 -32.69
N LEU A 239 9.31 -28.54 -32.10
CA LEU A 239 8.43 -27.46 -32.60
C LEU A 239 9.12 -26.48 -33.57
N LEU A 240 10.36 -26.75 -33.98
CA LEU A 240 11.15 -25.87 -34.86
C LEU A 240 11.77 -26.60 -36.05
N VAL A 241 11.08 -27.58 -36.66
CA VAL A 241 11.46 -28.07 -38.00
C VAL A 241 10.20 -28.46 -38.76
N GLU A 242 9.68 -27.56 -39.58
CA GLU A 242 9.15 -27.80 -40.94
C GLU A 242 8.51 -26.51 -41.45
N GLY A 243 9.38 -25.62 -41.93
CA GLY A 243 9.02 -24.40 -42.62
C GLY A 243 10.02 -24.09 -43.73
N SER A 244 10.52 -25.12 -44.42
CA SER A 244 11.29 -24.96 -45.66
C SER A 244 10.32 -24.69 -46.81
N PHE A 245 10.05 -23.41 -47.06
CA PHE A 245 9.55 -22.92 -48.34
C PHE A 245 10.65 -23.03 -49.40
N GLY A 246 10.24 -23.45 -50.60
CA GLY A 246 11.12 -23.94 -51.66
C GLY A 246 11.81 -22.89 -52.54
N PHE A 247 12.73 -23.42 -53.33
CA PHE A 247 13.06 -23.03 -54.70
C PHE A 247 13.30 -24.32 -55.51
#